data_AF-A0A8B5UIP9-F1
#
_entry.id   AF-A0A8B5UIP9-F1
#
_cell.length_a   1.000
_cell.length_b   1.000
_cell.length_c   1.000
_cell.angle_alpha   90.00
_cell.angle_beta   90.00
_cell.angle_gamma   90.00
#
_symmetry.space_group_name_H-M   'P 1'
#
loop_
_entity.id
_entity.type
_entity.pdbx_description
1 polymer ?
#
loop_
_entity_poly.entity_id
_entity_poly.type
_entity_poly.pdbx_seq_one_letter_code
_entity_poly.pdbx_strand_id
1 'polypeptide(L)' 'IERDSDGEILYSDNTGLPKHYLAGHDVEEFIGVVKRYGPSKNVKRLIEVAKQAPFVSDVNISKCCGTCLIN' A
#
# COMPACT_ATOMS: atom_id res chain seq x y z
N ILE A 1 14.88 -3.78 -0.42
CA ILE A 1 15.56 -2.53 -0.87
C ILE A 1 15.34 -2.43 -2.36
N GLU A 2 14.72 -1.35 -2.82
CA GLU A 2 14.51 -1.15 -4.26
C GLU A 2 15.85 -0.97 -4.96
N ARG A 3 15.94 -1.54 -6.16
CA ARG A 3 17.12 -1.47 -7.02
C ARG A 3 16.70 -1.12 -8.44
N ASP A 4 17.57 -0.44 -9.17
CA ASP A 4 17.37 -0.17 -10.59
C ASP A 4 17.72 -1.37 -11.49
N SER A 5 17.70 -1.16 -12.81
CA SER A 5 18.03 -2.18 -13.82
C SER A 5 19.48 -2.66 -13.75
N ASP A 6 20.39 -1.83 -13.24
CA ASP A 6 21.81 -2.12 -13.14
C ASP A 6 22.17 -2.76 -11.78
N GLY A 7 21.17 -2.85 -10.88
CA GLY A 7 21.30 -3.47 -9.57
C GLY A 7 21.72 -2.51 -8.46
N GLU A 8 21.83 -1.22 -8.75
CA GLU A 8 22.20 -0.19 -7.77
C GLU A 8 21.04 0.16 -6.85
N ILE A 9 21.35 0.58 -5.63
CA ILE A 9 20.35 0.91 -4.62
C ILE A 9 19.67 2.23 -5.00
N LEU A 10 18.33 2.24 -5.00
CA LEU A 10 17.57 3.47 -5.15
C LEU A 10 17.51 4.23 -3.82
N TYR A 11 17.83 5.52 -3.85
CA TYR A 11 17.72 6.42 -2.71
C TYR A 11 16.50 7.34 -2.86
N SER A 12 15.92 7.75 -1.74
CA SER A 12 14.81 8.70 -1.68
C SER A 12 15.34 10.12 -1.76
N ASP A 13 14.87 10.91 -2.73
CA ASP A 13 15.27 12.31 -2.89
C ASP A 13 14.87 13.17 -1.68
N ASN A 14 13.81 12.78 -0.97
CA ASN A 14 13.31 13.51 0.20
C ASN A 14 14.09 13.22 1.49
N THR A 15 14.62 12.00 1.63
CA THR A 15 15.21 11.54 2.90
C THR A 15 16.70 11.18 2.79
N GLY A 16 17.22 11.01 1.58
CA GLY A 16 18.57 10.51 1.33
C GLY A 16 18.81 9.06 1.77
N LEU A 17 17.77 8.34 2.19
CA LEU A 17 17.84 6.96 2.66
C LEU A 17 17.49 5.96 1.54
N PRO A 18 18.01 4.72 1.60
CA PRO A 18 17.60 3.66 0.69
C PRO A 18 16.09 3.48 0.66
N LYS A 19 15.51 3.33 -0.53
CA LYS A 19 14.10 3.00 -0.69
C LYS A 19 13.85 1.55 -0.30
N HIS A 20 12.87 1.34 0.57
CA HIS A 20 12.38 0.03 0.94
C HIS A 20 11.04 -0.22 0.27
N TYR A 21 10.80 -1.47 -0.10
CA TYR A 21 9.50 -1.94 -0.56
C TYR A 21 9.03 -3.04 0.37
N LEU A 22 7.72 -3.25 0.46
CA LEU A 22 7.14 -4.41 1.12
C LEU A 22 7.31 -5.62 0.20
N ALA A 23 8.13 -6.58 0.60
CA ALA A 23 8.24 -7.86 -0.07
C ALA A 23 7.06 -8.75 0.33
N GLY A 24 6.78 -9.78 -0.49
CA GLY A 24 5.70 -10.73 -0.19
C GLY A 24 5.83 -11.38 1.19
N HIS A 25 7.06 -11.66 1.66
CA HIS A 25 7.27 -12.21 3.00
C HIS A 25 6.90 -11.23 4.12
N ASP A 26 7.04 -9.91 3.91
CA ASP A 26 6.71 -8.92 4.94
C ASP A 26 5.21 -8.95 5.24
N VAL A 27 4.40 -9.20 4.20
CA VAL A 27 2.95 -9.35 4.31
C VAL A 27 2.59 -10.63 5.06
N GLU A 28 3.21 -11.76 4.70
CA GLU A 28 2.98 -13.05 5.37
C GLU A 28 3.36 -13.00 6.86
N GLU A 29 4.50 -12.41 7.20
CA GLU A 29 4.93 -12.20 8.59
C GLU A 29 3.94 -11.31 9.35
N PHE A 30 3.45 -10.24 8.72
CA PHE A 30 2.43 -9.37 9.32
C PHE A 30 1.14 -10.13 9.63
N ILE A 31 0.66 -10.98 8.72
CA ILE A 31 -0.51 -11.85 8.94
C ILE A 31 -0.25 -12.77 10.15
N GLY A 32 0.94 -13.37 10.22
CA GLY A 32 1.35 -14.22 11.34
C GLY A 32 1.34 -13.48 12.69
N VAL A 33 1.84 -12.25 12.74
CA VAL A 33 1.82 -11.41 13.94
C VAL A 33 0.39 -11.09 14.37
N VAL A 34 -0.45 -10.64 13.45
CA VAL A 34 -1.86 -10.31 13.75
C VAL A 34 -2.63 -11.55 14.22
N LYS A 35 -2.34 -12.73 13.64
CA LYS A 35 -2.98 -13.99 14.05
C LYS A 35 -2.59 -14.41 15.47
N ARG A 36 -1.33 -14.21 15.87
CA ARG A 36 -0.83 -14.61 17.20
C ARG A 36 -1.21 -13.63 18.31
N TYR A 37 -1.11 -12.34 18.04
CA TYR A 37 -1.21 -11.29 19.07
C TYR A 37 -2.45 -10.40 18.93
N GLY A 38 -3.22 -10.57 17.85
CA GLY A 38 -4.35 -9.73 17.52
C GLY A 38 -3.93 -8.41 16.84
N PRO A 39 -4.90 -7.70 16.21
CA PRO A 39 -4.63 -6.45 15.52
C PRO A 39 -4.42 -5.29 16.49
N SER A 40 -3.46 -4.42 16.16
CA SER A 40 -3.29 -3.13 16.86
C SER A 40 -4.47 -2.19 16.63
N LYS A 41 -4.57 -1.10 17.39
CA LYS A 41 -5.65 -0.10 17.25
C LYS A 41 -5.78 0.44 15.82
N ASN A 42 -4.65 0.72 15.17
CA ASN A 42 -4.63 1.22 13.80
C ASN A 42 -5.05 0.16 12.79
N VAL A 43 -4.64 -1.10 13.00
CA VAL A 43 -5.05 -2.22 12.14
C VAL A 43 -6.54 -2.50 12.30
N LYS A 44 -7.09 -2.42 13.52
CA LYS A 44 -8.55 -2.49 13.74
C LYS A 44 -9.27 -1.39 12.96
N ARG A 45 -8.80 -0.15 13.04
CA ARG A 45 -9.37 0.96 12.26
C ARG A 45 -9.31 0.70 10.75
N LEU A 46 -8.21 0.15 10.25
CA LEU A 46 -8.06 -0.24 8.85
C LEU A 46 -9.09 -1.31 8.46
N ILE A 47 -9.25 -2.36 9.28
CA ILE A 47 -10.23 -3.44 9.06
C ILE A 47 -11.65 -2.87 9.00
N GLU A 48 -12.01 -1.97 9.92
CA GLU A 48 -13.35 -1.38 9.95
C GLU A 48 -13.66 -0.54 8.69
N VAL A 49 -12.68 0.21 8.17
CA VAL A 49 -12.84 0.92 6.90
C VAL A 49 -12.89 -0.05 5.72
N ALA A 50 -12.08 -1.11 5.71
CA ALA A 50 -12.04 -2.09 4.63
C ALA A 50 -13.32 -2.92 4.50
N LYS A 51 -14.10 -3.07 5.58
CA LYS A 51 -15.42 -3.73 5.55
C LYS A 51 -16.51 -2.87 4.90
N GLN A 52 -16.29 -1.56 4.75
CA GLN A 52 -17.26 -0.65 4.16
C GLN A 52 -17.14 -0.65 2.65
N ALA A 53 -18.23 -0.32 1.95
CA ALA A 53 -18.17 -0.05 0.52
C ALA A 53 -17.23 1.16 0.25
N PRO A 54 -16.50 1.17 -0.87
CA PRO A 54 -15.68 2.31 -1.26
C PRO A 54 -16.51 3.58 -1.30
N PHE A 55 -16.03 4.64 -0.65
CA PHE A 55 -16.71 5.93 -0.65
C PHE A 55 -16.78 6.54 -2.06
N VAL A 56 -15.74 6.30 -2.86
CA VAL A 56 -15.69 6.71 -4.26
C VAL A 56 -15.89 5.48 -5.10
N SER A 57 -16.96 5.45 -5.90
CA SER A 57 -17.14 4.42 -6.92
C SER A 57 -16.14 4.63 -8.06
N ASP A 58 -15.80 3.57 -8.78
CA ASP A 58 -14.93 3.65 -9.96
C ASP A 58 -15.45 4.65 -11.00
N VAL A 59 -16.79 4.76 -11.09
CA VAL A 59 -17.49 5.74 -11.94
C VAL A 59 -17.20 7.18 -11.50
N ASN A 60 -17.06 7.45 -10.21
CA ASN A 60 -16.74 8.79 -9.71
C ASN A 60 -15.28 9.16 -9.99
N ILE A 61 -14.33 8.24 -9.84
CA ILE A 61 -12.91 8.49 -10.18
C ILE A 61 -12.80 8.88 -11.66
N SER A 62 -13.47 8.11 -12.50
CA SER A 62 -13.58 8.29 -13.94
C SER A 62 -14.13 9.68 -14.34
N LYS A 63 -15.14 10.17 -13.61
CA LYS A 63 -15.71 11.52 -13.80
C LYS A 63 -14.79 12.63 -13.30
N CYS A 64 -14.02 12.40 -12.23
CA CYS A 64 -13.12 13.39 -11.65
C CYS A 64 -11.84 13.59 -12.46
N CYS A 65 -11.28 12.54 -13.04
CA CYS A 65 -10.00 12.62 -13.75
C CYS A 65 -10.14 13.06 -15.22
N GLY A 66 -11.33 13.00 -15.83
CA GLY A 66 -11.59 13.37 -17.23
C GLY A 66 -10.93 12.48 -18.30
N THR A 67 -9.86 11.77 -17.95
CA THR A 67 -9.04 10.93 -18.83
C THR A 67 -9.28 9.43 -18.65
N CYS A 68 -9.72 8.98 -17.48
CA CYS A 68 -9.84 7.54 -17.18
C CYS A 68 -11.03 6.84 -17.87
N LEU A 69 -11.85 7.59 -18.62
CA LEU A 69 -12.89 7.04 -19.52
C LEU A 69 -12.47 7.03 -21.00
N ILE A 70 -11.26 7.50 -21.32
CA ILE A 70 -10.85 7.73 -22.72
C ILE A 70 -10.19 6.49 -23.36
N ASN A 71 -9.92 5.39 -22.65
CA ASN A 71 -9.53 4.12 -23.27
C ASN A 71 -9.97 2.89 -22.48
#